data_AF-A0A2N2H4U6-F1
#
_entry.id   AF-A0A2N2H4U6-F1
#
_cell.length_a   1.000
_cell.length_b   1.000
_cell.length_c   1.000
_cell.angle_alpha   90.00
_cell.angle_beta   90.00
_cell.angle_gamma   90.00
#
_symmetry.space_group_name_H-M   'P 1'
#
loop_
_entity.id
_entity.type
_entity.pdbx_description
1 polymer ?
#
loop_
_entity_poly.entity_id
_entity_poly.type
_entity_poly.pdbx_seq_one_letter_code
_entity_poly.pdbx_strand_id
1 'polypeptide(L)'
;MKKESDAPSGEEWKALFGVAKVFKKMEPWVWMGDTDLFGVRNPEDGEIGYCCVMGAAGEVFGLSAYLGPEGLMTYRKMVSGEIGIGSEEILHAQKTLTVTFEDRKELDKEDLQVISNLKLKFRGRNGWPQFRSYLPGYVPWYLTAGQTRFLTTVLEQAVNVAGRLMDDPKLLGQKGEDLVLVRILEKRKKAPGWRDSWIEPESWEKPKTSSGPIDEVRLHRIRNQLKKGQSIWEIDTFYYPGAIAEQGRPYYPSLSLIVDRASDIVLGSWLSAPWEGFSGFQEQVMNHLQNSSDLPRTIRVRKEEIFELLEPIADPLKIGLKQVESLEGIRQVRAALVQ
;
A
#
# COMPACT_ATOMS: atom_id res chain seq x y z
N MET A 1 12.78 15.68 -6.82
CA MET A 1 11.47 16.20 -7.27
C MET A 1 11.50 16.44 -8.78
N LYS A 2 11.05 15.48 -9.59
CA LYS A 2 10.80 15.71 -11.03
C LYS A 2 9.35 16.20 -11.18
N LYS A 3 9.16 17.24 -11.99
CA LYS A 3 7.87 17.83 -12.33
C LYS A 3 6.85 16.75 -12.71
N GLU A 4 5.70 16.76 -12.05
CA GLU A 4 4.47 16.12 -12.53
C GLU A 4 4.05 16.81 -13.85
N SER A 5 4.47 16.23 -14.98
CA SER A 5 3.80 16.45 -16.27
C SER A 5 3.84 15.17 -17.12
N ASP A 6 3.41 14.05 -16.52
CA ASP A 6 3.19 12.77 -17.22
C ASP A 6 1.69 12.43 -17.22
N ALA A 7 0.86 13.41 -17.59
CA ALA A 7 -0.58 13.22 -17.69
C ALA A 7 -0.92 12.39 -18.96
N PRO A 8 -1.89 11.47 -18.91
CA PRO A 8 -2.22 10.67 -20.08
C PRO A 8 -2.85 11.51 -21.19
N SER A 9 -2.49 11.20 -22.42
CA SER A 9 -3.07 11.77 -23.63
C SER A 9 -4.52 11.30 -23.83
N GLY A 10 -5.27 12.04 -24.65
CA GLY A 10 -6.64 11.63 -25.02
C GLY A 10 -6.70 10.29 -25.77
N GLU A 11 -5.64 9.89 -26.47
CA GLU A 11 -5.57 8.60 -27.16
C GLU A 11 -5.37 7.43 -26.19
N GLU A 12 -4.47 7.60 -25.22
CA GLU A 12 -4.24 6.62 -24.16
C GLU A 12 -5.51 6.40 -23.33
N TRP A 13 -6.21 7.47 -22.96
CA TRP A 13 -7.49 7.33 -22.30
C TRP A 13 -8.53 6.61 -23.17
N LYS A 14 -8.65 6.95 -24.46
CA LYS A 14 -9.59 6.26 -25.36
C LYS A 14 -9.31 4.77 -25.44
N ALA A 15 -8.03 4.37 -25.50
CA ALA A 15 -7.64 2.97 -25.49
C ALA A 15 -8.06 2.29 -24.18
N LEU A 16 -7.74 2.90 -23.03
CA LEU A 16 -8.09 2.35 -21.71
C LEU A 16 -9.61 2.20 -21.52
N PHE A 17 -10.40 3.25 -21.80
CA PHE A 17 -11.87 3.16 -21.74
C PHE A 17 -12.44 2.17 -22.77
N GLY A 18 -11.77 2.01 -23.92
CA GLY A 18 -12.15 1.04 -24.95
C GLY A 18 -12.07 -0.40 -24.43
N VAL A 19 -10.91 -0.79 -23.88
CA VAL A 19 -10.72 -2.13 -23.32
C VAL A 19 -11.53 -2.34 -22.04
N ALA A 20 -11.69 -1.32 -21.19
CA ALA A 20 -12.53 -1.41 -20.00
C ALA A 20 -14.00 -1.73 -20.34
N LYS A 21 -14.52 -1.23 -21.46
CA LYS A 21 -15.87 -1.61 -21.95
C LYS A 21 -15.95 -3.08 -22.39
N VAL A 22 -14.90 -3.60 -23.02
CA VAL A 22 -14.83 -5.01 -23.42
C VAL A 22 -14.81 -5.89 -22.18
N PHE A 23 -13.94 -5.57 -21.22
CA PHE A 23 -13.86 -6.26 -19.93
C PHE A 23 -15.19 -6.21 -19.17
N LYS A 24 -15.84 -5.04 -19.10
CA LYS A 24 -17.17 -4.89 -18.48
C LYS A 24 -18.24 -5.75 -19.15
N LYS A 25 -18.26 -5.76 -20.47
CA LYS A 25 -19.24 -6.56 -21.24
C LYS A 25 -19.02 -8.06 -21.05
N MET A 26 -17.78 -8.48 -20.82
CA MET A 26 -17.42 -9.87 -20.59
C MET A 26 -17.89 -10.38 -19.22
N GLU A 27 -17.95 -9.50 -18.21
CA GLU A 27 -18.35 -9.83 -16.83
C GLU A 27 -17.56 -11.01 -16.22
N PRO A 28 -16.21 -10.98 -16.25
CA PRO A 28 -15.40 -12.13 -15.86
C PRO A 28 -15.57 -12.54 -14.40
N TRP A 29 -16.01 -11.63 -13.53
CA TRP A 29 -16.36 -11.91 -12.14
C TRP A 29 -17.50 -12.92 -11.95
N VAL A 30 -18.20 -13.31 -13.03
CA VAL A 30 -19.20 -14.39 -12.98
C VAL A 30 -18.55 -15.78 -12.84
N TRP A 31 -17.31 -15.96 -13.30
CA TRP A 31 -16.57 -17.23 -13.18
C TRP A 31 -15.15 -17.09 -12.63
N MET A 32 -14.66 -15.87 -12.43
CA MET A 32 -13.37 -15.58 -11.79
C MET A 32 -13.57 -14.98 -10.40
N GLY A 33 -12.78 -15.46 -9.45
CA GLY A 33 -12.68 -14.92 -8.10
C GLY A 33 -11.44 -14.04 -7.89
N ASP A 34 -11.36 -13.47 -6.69
CA ASP A 34 -10.21 -12.70 -6.21
C ASP A 34 -8.98 -13.57 -5.93
N THR A 35 -9.14 -14.89 -5.82
CA THR A 35 -8.06 -15.87 -5.70
C THR A 35 -7.48 -16.34 -7.05
N ASP A 36 -8.14 -16.04 -8.18
CA ASP A 36 -7.69 -16.44 -9.52
C ASP A 36 -6.58 -15.51 -10.04
N LEU A 37 -5.38 -15.68 -9.49
CA LEU A 37 -4.24 -14.82 -9.75
C LEU A 37 -3.50 -15.17 -11.05
N PHE A 38 -3.24 -14.16 -11.88
CA PHE A 38 -2.34 -14.26 -13.04
C PHE A 38 -1.46 -13.02 -13.14
N GLY A 39 -0.36 -13.06 -13.88
CA GLY A 39 0.53 -11.92 -14.07
C GLY A 39 0.45 -11.33 -15.47
N VAL A 40 0.73 -10.04 -15.58
CA VAL A 40 1.00 -9.37 -16.86
C VAL A 40 2.29 -8.59 -16.71
N ARG A 41 3.30 -8.90 -17.53
CA ARG A 41 4.56 -8.15 -17.51
C ARG A 41 4.41 -6.87 -18.30
N ASN A 42 4.70 -5.73 -17.68
CA ASN A 42 4.73 -4.43 -18.31
C ASN A 42 5.79 -4.42 -19.43
N PRO A 43 5.40 -4.14 -20.69
CA PRO A 43 6.36 -4.08 -21.79
C PRO A 43 7.38 -2.93 -21.71
N GLU A 44 7.12 -1.90 -20.89
CA GLU A 44 7.93 -0.69 -20.82
C GLU A 44 9.07 -0.79 -19.80
N ASP A 45 8.78 -1.22 -18.58
CA ASP A 45 9.75 -1.31 -17.47
C ASP A 45 10.04 -2.74 -17.01
N GLY A 46 9.25 -3.72 -17.47
CA GLY A 46 9.40 -5.12 -17.12
C GLY A 46 8.81 -5.53 -15.77
N GLU A 47 8.22 -4.60 -15.00
CA GLU A 47 7.52 -4.90 -13.73
C GLU A 47 6.29 -5.79 -14.02
N ILE A 48 5.98 -6.72 -13.11
CA ILE A 48 4.81 -7.59 -13.25
C ILE A 48 3.65 -7.00 -12.45
N GLY A 49 2.51 -6.84 -13.09
CA GLY A 49 1.22 -6.63 -12.42
C GLY A 49 0.57 -7.98 -12.15
N TYR A 50 0.46 -8.36 -10.89
CA TYR A 50 -0.27 -9.55 -10.45
C TYR A 50 -1.75 -9.21 -10.33
N CYS A 51 -2.56 -9.81 -11.19
CA CYS A 51 -3.92 -9.42 -11.47
C CYS A 51 -4.91 -10.40 -10.86
N CYS A 52 -5.95 -9.89 -10.21
CA CYS A 52 -7.15 -10.64 -9.84
C CYS A 52 -8.42 -9.90 -10.24
N VAL A 53 -9.49 -10.65 -10.52
CA VAL A 53 -10.79 -10.10 -10.86
C VAL A 53 -11.62 -9.92 -9.59
N MET A 54 -12.23 -8.75 -9.44
CA MET A 54 -13.11 -8.42 -8.32
C MET A 54 -14.57 -8.50 -8.75
N GLY A 55 -15.44 -8.95 -7.84
CA GLY A 55 -16.89 -8.88 -8.03
C GLY A 55 -17.64 -10.19 -7.84
N ALA A 56 -16.96 -11.30 -7.56
CA ALA A 56 -17.60 -12.59 -7.29
C ALA A 56 -18.59 -12.51 -6.10
N ALA A 57 -18.32 -11.65 -5.12
CA ALA A 57 -19.20 -11.37 -3.98
C ALA A 57 -20.34 -10.37 -4.28
N GLY A 58 -20.37 -9.77 -5.49
CA GLY A 58 -21.43 -8.87 -5.93
C GLY A 58 -21.36 -7.42 -5.43
N GLU A 59 -20.31 -7.05 -4.69
CA GLU A 59 -20.16 -5.70 -4.11
C GLU A 59 -19.35 -4.76 -5.02
N VAL A 60 -18.10 -5.11 -5.32
CA VAL A 60 -17.17 -4.30 -6.12
C VAL A 60 -16.80 -5.03 -7.40
N PHE A 61 -17.14 -4.48 -8.56
CA PHE A 61 -16.85 -5.09 -9.86
C PHE A 61 -15.62 -4.44 -10.48
N GLY A 62 -14.61 -5.23 -10.85
CA GLY A 62 -13.38 -4.65 -11.39
C GLY A 62 -12.21 -5.60 -11.53
N LEU A 63 -11.03 -5.02 -11.60
CA LEU A 63 -9.75 -5.72 -11.62
C LEU A 63 -8.70 -4.92 -10.86
N SER A 64 -7.88 -5.63 -10.08
CA SER A 64 -6.72 -5.08 -9.38
C SER A 64 -5.45 -5.71 -9.94
N ALA A 65 -4.46 -4.87 -10.27
CA ALA A 65 -3.13 -5.28 -10.70
C ALA A 65 -2.08 -4.82 -9.67
N TYR A 66 -1.68 -5.74 -8.80
CA TYR A 66 -0.69 -5.55 -7.75
C TYR A 66 0.72 -5.48 -8.34
N LEU A 67 1.41 -4.37 -8.13
CA LEU A 67 2.65 -4.06 -8.84
C LEU A 67 3.88 -4.63 -8.13
N GLY A 68 4.60 -5.49 -8.84
CA GLY A 68 5.86 -6.07 -8.39
C GLY A 68 5.74 -6.94 -7.12
N PRO A 69 6.88 -7.28 -6.51
CA PRO A 69 6.92 -8.10 -5.30
C PRO A 69 6.17 -7.47 -4.12
N GLU A 70 6.25 -6.15 -3.97
CA GLU A 70 5.61 -5.40 -2.88
C GLU A 70 4.08 -5.45 -2.98
N GLY A 71 3.53 -5.22 -4.19
CA GLY A 71 2.11 -5.35 -4.42
C GLY A 71 1.62 -6.78 -4.17
N LEU A 72 2.36 -7.78 -4.68
CA LEU A 72 1.99 -9.19 -4.49
C LEU A 72 2.01 -9.60 -3.00
N MET A 73 2.99 -9.14 -2.24
CA MET A 73 3.05 -9.36 -0.79
C MET A 73 1.78 -8.82 -0.13
N THR A 74 1.34 -7.61 -0.48
CA THR A 74 0.11 -7.02 0.07
C THR A 74 -1.13 -7.83 -0.31
N TYR A 75 -1.23 -8.29 -1.56
CA TYR A 75 -2.29 -9.21 -1.98
C TYR A 75 -2.32 -10.48 -1.13
N ARG A 76 -1.16 -11.14 -0.96
CA ARG A 76 -1.05 -12.38 -0.17
C ARG A 76 -1.50 -12.17 1.27
N LYS A 77 -1.15 -11.02 1.89
CA LYS A 77 -1.60 -10.66 3.24
C LYS A 77 -3.10 -10.41 3.35
N MET A 78 -3.73 -9.89 2.31
CA MET A 78 -5.18 -9.72 2.27
C MET A 78 -5.89 -11.07 2.14
N VAL A 79 -5.41 -11.96 1.25
CA VAL A 79 -5.97 -13.31 1.07
C VAL A 79 -5.78 -14.17 2.32
N SER A 80 -4.64 -14.07 3.01
CA SER A 80 -4.39 -14.81 4.25
C SER A 80 -5.19 -14.27 5.45
N GLY A 81 -5.79 -13.09 5.33
CA GLY A 81 -6.47 -12.41 6.44
C GLY A 81 -5.54 -11.72 7.44
N GLU A 82 -4.23 -11.68 7.20
CA GLU A 82 -3.28 -10.91 8.02
C GLU A 82 -3.64 -9.41 7.99
N ILE A 83 -4.06 -8.91 6.83
CA ILE A 83 -4.64 -7.59 6.68
C ILE A 83 -6.14 -7.75 6.41
N GLY A 84 -6.97 -7.32 7.35
CA GLY A 84 -8.43 -7.43 7.25
C GLY A 84 -9.02 -6.54 6.15
N ILE A 85 -9.93 -7.10 5.35
CA ILE A 85 -10.70 -6.36 4.32
C ILE A 85 -11.45 -5.20 4.97
N GLY A 86 -11.31 -4.00 4.40
CA GLY A 86 -11.90 -2.77 4.94
C GLY A 86 -11.12 -2.11 6.09
N SER A 87 -9.97 -2.66 6.49
CA SER A 87 -9.09 -1.99 7.46
C SER A 87 -8.39 -0.78 6.85
N GLU A 88 -8.10 0.23 7.67
CA GLU A 88 -7.25 1.37 7.26
C GLU A 88 -5.89 0.91 6.73
N GLU A 89 -5.35 -0.19 7.27
CA GLU A 89 -4.06 -0.74 6.86
C GLU A 89 -4.01 -1.11 5.38
N ILE A 90 -5.13 -1.60 4.82
CA ILE A 90 -5.24 -1.85 3.37
C ILE A 90 -5.00 -0.57 2.57
N LEU A 91 -5.64 0.53 2.96
CA LEU A 91 -5.55 1.80 2.23
C LEU A 91 -4.11 2.29 2.15
N HIS A 92 -3.32 2.05 3.19
CA HIS A 92 -1.94 2.51 3.26
C HIS A 92 -0.91 1.52 2.71
N ALA A 93 -1.24 0.24 2.57
CA ALA A 93 -0.31 -0.80 2.13
C ALA A 93 -0.37 -1.08 0.60
N GLN A 94 -1.47 -0.75 -0.07
CA GLN A 94 -1.66 -1.14 -1.46
C GLN A 94 -0.71 -0.43 -2.44
N LYS A 95 -0.04 -1.25 -3.27
CA LYS A 95 0.68 -0.84 -4.47
C LYS A 95 0.05 -1.49 -5.69
N THR A 96 -0.95 -0.83 -6.26
CA THR A 96 -1.91 -1.47 -7.18
C THR A 96 -2.41 -0.47 -8.23
N LEU A 97 -2.64 -0.93 -9.45
CA LEU A 97 -3.50 -0.22 -10.42
C LEU A 97 -4.85 -0.91 -10.47
N THR A 98 -5.93 -0.13 -10.45
CA THR A 98 -7.29 -0.67 -10.40
C THR A 98 -8.14 -0.08 -11.50
N VAL A 99 -9.07 -0.91 -11.99
CA VAL A 99 -10.31 -0.45 -12.60
C VAL A 99 -11.47 -0.98 -11.78
N THR A 100 -12.38 -0.11 -11.39
CA THR A 100 -13.65 -0.48 -10.77
C THR A 100 -14.80 0.11 -11.57
N PHE A 101 -15.96 -0.53 -11.52
CA PHE A 101 -17.16 -0.07 -12.19
C PHE A 101 -18.17 0.43 -11.17
N GLU A 102 -18.28 1.75 -11.08
CA GLU A 102 -18.99 2.46 -10.02
C GLU A 102 -20.31 3.06 -10.51
N ASP A 103 -21.06 3.64 -9.58
CA ASP A 103 -22.13 4.57 -9.89
C ASP A 103 -21.55 5.96 -10.25
N ARG A 104 -22.30 6.72 -11.07
CA ARG A 104 -21.89 8.09 -11.47
C ARG A 104 -21.54 9.00 -10.28
N LYS A 105 -22.23 8.81 -9.15
CA LYS A 105 -22.09 9.64 -7.94
C LYS A 105 -20.77 9.42 -7.19
N GLU A 106 -20.08 8.31 -7.46
CA GLU A 106 -18.82 7.93 -6.83
C GLU A 106 -17.59 8.41 -7.62
N LEU A 107 -17.80 8.90 -8.85
CA LEU A 107 -16.76 9.54 -9.64
C LEU A 107 -16.58 11.00 -9.19
N ASP A 108 -15.33 11.42 -9.07
CA ASP A 108 -14.98 12.82 -8.81
C ASP A 108 -15.04 13.68 -10.07
N LYS A 109 -14.73 14.97 -9.92
CA LYS A 109 -14.87 15.94 -11.02
C LYS A 109 -13.85 15.66 -12.12
N GLU A 110 -12.65 15.25 -11.75
CA GLU A 110 -11.54 14.94 -12.63
C GLU A 110 -11.86 13.70 -13.49
N ASP A 111 -12.41 12.63 -12.90
CA ASP A 111 -12.92 11.46 -13.63
C ASP A 111 -13.97 11.87 -14.67
N LEU A 112 -14.97 12.64 -14.23
CA LEU A 112 -16.07 13.09 -15.08
C LEU A 112 -15.57 14.01 -16.21
N GLN A 113 -14.54 14.80 -15.95
CA GLN A 113 -13.94 15.69 -16.94
C GLN A 113 -13.22 14.90 -18.05
N VAL A 114 -12.48 13.85 -17.71
CA VAL A 114 -11.85 12.96 -18.71
C VAL A 114 -12.92 12.32 -19.60
N ILE A 115 -13.98 11.76 -19.01
CA ILE A 115 -15.09 11.15 -19.76
C ILE A 115 -15.75 12.17 -20.70
N SER A 116 -16.01 13.39 -20.20
CA SER A 116 -16.63 14.48 -20.95
C SER A 116 -15.76 14.91 -22.14
N ASN A 117 -14.46 15.12 -21.91
CA ASN A 117 -13.51 15.53 -22.95
C ASN A 117 -13.43 14.53 -24.11
N LEU A 118 -13.57 13.24 -23.79
CA LEU A 118 -13.57 12.15 -24.77
C LEU A 118 -14.95 11.91 -25.41
N LYS A 119 -15.98 12.65 -25.00
CA LYS A 119 -17.37 12.52 -25.44
C LYS A 119 -17.93 11.10 -25.26
N LEU A 120 -17.45 10.40 -24.22
CA LEU A 120 -17.90 9.06 -23.88
C LEU A 120 -19.22 9.11 -23.10
N LYS A 121 -20.02 8.05 -23.22
CA LYS A 121 -21.31 7.92 -22.51
C LYS A 121 -21.34 6.59 -21.77
N PHE A 122 -21.70 6.67 -20.49
CA PHE A 122 -21.91 5.55 -19.58
C PHE A 122 -23.27 5.71 -18.91
N ARG A 123 -23.90 4.60 -18.52
CA ARG A 123 -25.25 4.56 -17.95
C ARG A 123 -25.40 3.33 -17.06
N GLY A 124 -26.43 3.36 -16.21
CA GLY A 124 -26.75 2.25 -15.31
C GLY A 124 -25.93 2.28 -14.02
N ARG A 125 -26.30 1.39 -13.10
CA ARG A 125 -25.53 1.13 -11.89
C ARG A 125 -24.26 0.37 -12.23
N ASN A 126 -23.16 0.63 -11.53
CA ASN A 126 -21.87 -0.03 -11.75
C ASN A 126 -21.46 0.00 -13.23
N GLY A 127 -21.73 1.12 -13.89
CA GLY A 127 -21.56 1.31 -15.33
C GLY A 127 -20.45 2.29 -15.69
N TRP A 128 -19.89 2.97 -14.68
CA TRP A 128 -18.90 4.03 -14.85
C TRP A 128 -17.52 3.52 -14.44
N PRO A 129 -16.59 3.29 -15.39
CA PRO A 129 -15.25 2.86 -15.04
C PRO A 129 -14.50 3.99 -14.34
N GLN A 130 -13.99 3.70 -13.15
CA GLN A 130 -13.05 4.52 -12.41
C GLN A 130 -11.68 3.84 -12.43
N PHE A 131 -10.62 4.64 -12.57
CA PHE A 131 -9.26 4.15 -12.63
C PHE A 131 -8.43 4.81 -11.54
N ARG A 132 -7.75 4.02 -10.71
CA ARG A 132 -6.93 4.53 -9.61
C ARG A 132 -5.57 3.83 -9.53
N SER A 133 -4.55 4.63 -9.23
CA SER A 133 -3.26 4.17 -8.76
C SER A 133 -3.24 4.23 -7.24
N TYR A 134 -2.91 3.11 -6.60
CA TYR A 134 -2.62 2.99 -5.19
C TYR A 134 -1.10 2.95 -5.01
N LEU A 135 -0.59 3.76 -4.09
CA LEU A 135 0.81 3.82 -3.74
C LEU A 135 0.89 3.85 -2.20
N PRO A 136 1.72 3.01 -1.56
CA PRO A 136 1.73 2.90 -0.11
C PRO A 136 1.99 4.24 0.58
N GLY A 137 1.15 4.55 1.58
CA GLY A 137 1.17 5.82 2.30
C GLY A 137 0.58 7.03 1.56
N TYR A 138 0.07 6.86 0.33
CA TYR A 138 -0.58 7.95 -0.41
C TYR A 138 -2.08 7.74 -0.60
N VAL A 139 -2.82 8.83 -0.77
CA VAL A 139 -4.24 8.78 -1.15
C VAL A 139 -4.36 8.14 -2.54
N PRO A 140 -5.37 7.28 -2.82
CA PRO A 140 -5.63 6.77 -4.17
C PRO A 140 -5.73 7.92 -5.18
N TRP A 141 -5.05 7.80 -6.32
CA TRP A 141 -4.84 8.93 -7.22
C TRP A 141 -5.05 8.58 -8.68
N TYR A 142 -5.11 9.61 -9.52
CA TYR A 142 -5.24 9.47 -10.97
C TYR A 142 -4.00 8.80 -11.58
N LEU A 143 -4.20 8.17 -12.74
CA LEU A 143 -3.13 7.48 -13.45
C LEU A 143 -2.18 8.46 -14.15
N THR A 144 -0.90 8.10 -14.18
CA THR A 144 0.06 8.69 -15.13
C THR A 144 -0.10 8.09 -16.53
N ALA A 145 0.56 8.66 -17.54
CA ALA A 145 0.52 8.15 -18.90
C ALA A 145 1.06 6.70 -18.97
N GLY A 146 2.20 6.43 -18.33
CA GLY A 146 2.74 5.07 -18.24
C GLY A 146 1.79 4.07 -17.56
N GLN A 147 1.17 4.46 -16.45
CA GLN A 147 0.19 3.63 -15.75
C GLN A 147 -1.07 3.39 -16.59
N THR A 148 -1.50 4.37 -17.39
CA THR A 148 -2.64 4.25 -18.30
C THR A 148 -2.37 3.22 -19.40
N ARG A 149 -1.18 3.28 -20.02
CA ARG A 149 -0.77 2.29 -21.03
C ARG A 149 -0.62 0.89 -20.44
N PHE A 150 -0.05 0.79 -19.23
CA PHE A 150 0.09 -0.50 -18.58
C PHE A 150 -1.26 -1.10 -18.17
N LEU A 151 -2.15 -0.32 -17.54
CA LEU A 151 -3.49 -0.80 -17.17
C LEU A 151 -4.34 -1.18 -18.40
N THR A 152 -4.14 -0.50 -19.53
CA THR A 152 -4.75 -0.90 -20.81
C THR A 152 -4.27 -2.30 -21.20
N THR A 153 -2.95 -2.53 -21.18
CA THR A 153 -2.34 -3.83 -21.49
C THR A 153 -2.82 -4.92 -20.53
N VAL A 154 -2.91 -4.61 -19.24
CA VAL A 154 -3.45 -5.50 -18.22
C VAL A 154 -4.87 -5.94 -18.57
N LEU A 155 -5.76 -5.00 -18.91
CA LEU A 155 -7.15 -5.34 -19.22
C LEU A 155 -7.28 -6.14 -20.52
N GLU A 156 -6.46 -5.87 -21.52
CA GLU A 156 -6.43 -6.67 -22.75
C GLU A 156 -6.04 -8.13 -22.46
N GLN A 157 -5.01 -8.32 -21.62
CA GLN A 157 -4.60 -9.65 -21.21
C GLN A 157 -5.58 -10.30 -20.24
N ALA A 158 -6.25 -9.54 -19.39
CA ALA A 158 -7.29 -10.04 -18.50
C ALA A 158 -8.47 -10.60 -19.30
N VAL A 159 -8.94 -9.90 -20.34
CA VAL A 159 -9.97 -10.41 -21.26
C VAL A 159 -9.52 -11.73 -21.91
N ASN A 160 -8.25 -11.82 -22.34
CA ASN A 160 -7.70 -13.04 -22.92
C ASN A 160 -7.66 -14.21 -21.92
N VAL A 161 -7.10 -13.99 -20.74
CA VAL A 161 -6.96 -15.02 -19.69
C VAL A 161 -8.34 -15.45 -19.19
N ALA A 162 -9.24 -14.51 -18.92
CA ALA A 162 -10.60 -14.81 -18.47
C ALA A 162 -11.36 -15.66 -19.47
N GLY A 163 -11.23 -15.39 -20.78
CA GLY A 163 -11.85 -16.18 -21.83
C GLY A 163 -11.33 -17.61 -21.86
N ARG A 164 -10.02 -17.79 -21.70
CA ARG A 164 -9.40 -19.12 -21.63
C ARG A 164 -9.77 -19.86 -20.35
N LEU A 165 -9.93 -19.16 -19.23
CA LEU A 165 -10.32 -19.77 -17.96
C LEU A 165 -11.77 -20.27 -17.98
N MET A 166 -12.65 -19.60 -18.76
CA MET A 166 -14.01 -20.09 -19.01
C MET A 166 -13.99 -21.47 -19.69
N ASP A 167 -13.06 -21.71 -20.62
CA ASP A 167 -12.91 -22.97 -21.33
C ASP A 167 -12.11 -24.02 -20.53
N ASP A 168 -11.10 -23.60 -19.77
CA ASP A 168 -10.26 -24.43 -18.91
C ASP A 168 -10.14 -23.83 -17.50
N PRO A 169 -11.05 -24.21 -16.56
CA PRO A 169 -11.04 -23.70 -15.19
C PRO A 169 -9.77 -24.03 -14.39
N LYS A 170 -8.92 -24.95 -14.87
CA LYS A 170 -7.67 -25.33 -14.19
C LYS A 170 -6.47 -24.54 -14.69
N LEU A 171 -6.63 -23.66 -15.68
CA LEU A 171 -5.54 -22.95 -16.35
C LEU A 171 -4.52 -22.31 -15.40
N LEU A 172 -4.99 -21.65 -14.33
CA LEU A 172 -4.13 -20.94 -13.38
C LEU A 172 -3.50 -21.86 -12.31
N GLY A 173 -4.05 -23.06 -12.10
CA GLY A 173 -3.57 -24.02 -11.09
C GLY A 173 -2.67 -25.14 -11.64
N GLN A 174 -2.32 -25.13 -12.93
CA GLN A 174 -1.65 -26.27 -13.58
C GLN A 174 -0.25 -26.58 -13.03
N LYS A 175 0.44 -25.62 -12.42
CA LYS A 175 1.82 -25.74 -11.94
C LYS A 175 1.99 -25.58 -10.43
N GLY A 176 0.89 -25.62 -9.67
CA GLY A 176 0.89 -25.41 -8.22
C GLY A 176 0.82 -23.93 -7.84
N GLU A 177 0.72 -23.68 -6.53
CA GLU A 177 0.45 -22.34 -5.98
C GLU A 177 1.69 -21.43 -5.92
N ASP A 178 2.89 -22.01 -6.01
CA ASP A 178 4.16 -21.27 -5.97
C ASP A 178 4.45 -20.52 -7.27
N LEU A 179 3.85 -20.95 -8.39
CA LEU A 179 4.10 -20.42 -9.72
C LEU A 179 2.87 -19.67 -10.23
N VAL A 180 3.09 -18.45 -10.73
CA VAL A 180 2.04 -17.64 -11.34
C VAL A 180 2.14 -17.72 -12.86
N LEU A 181 1.01 -17.91 -13.54
CA LEU A 181 0.92 -17.78 -15.00
C LEU A 181 1.06 -16.30 -15.39
N VAL A 182 2.15 -15.94 -16.06
CA VAL A 182 2.45 -14.55 -16.48
C VAL A 182 2.40 -14.41 -18.01
N ARG A 183 1.64 -13.42 -18.47
CA ARG A 183 1.59 -12.99 -19.88
C ARG A 183 2.77 -12.07 -20.18
N ILE A 184 3.59 -12.46 -21.17
CA ILE A 184 4.79 -11.70 -21.57
C ILE A 184 4.73 -11.39 -23.06
N LEU A 185 4.95 -10.12 -23.41
CA LEU A 185 5.07 -9.68 -24.79
C LEU A 185 6.43 -10.07 -25.38
N GLU A 186 6.45 -10.91 -26.40
CA GLU A 186 7.64 -11.22 -27.18
C GLU A 186 7.76 -10.30 -28.39
N LYS A 187 8.87 -9.57 -28.47
CA LYS A 187 9.25 -8.83 -29.68
C LYS A 187 9.80 -9.80 -30.72
N ARG A 188 8.95 -10.37 -31.58
CA ARG A 188 9.38 -11.20 -32.72
C ARG A 188 9.60 -10.35 -33.97
N LYS A 189 10.43 -10.84 -34.90
CA LYS A 189 10.84 -10.14 -36.13
C LYS A 189 9.69 -9.72 -37.07
N LYS A 190 8.53 -10.41 -37.03
CA LYS A 190 7.40 -10.16 -37.96
C LYS A 190 6.21 -9.45 -37.30
N ALA A 191 5.93 -9.75 -36.03
CA ALA A 191 4.92 -9.08 -35.23
C ALA A 191 5.15 -9.40 -33.74
N PRO A 192 4.89 -8.46 -32.82
CA PRO A 192 4.88 -8.78 -31.40
C PRO A 192 3.76 -9.79 -31.10
N GLY A 193 4.02 -10.73 -30.19
CA GLY A 193 3.04 -11.74 -29.77
C GLY A 193 3.15 -12.03 -28.29
N TRP A 194 2.04 -12.35 -27.64
CA TRP A 194 2.00 -12.70 -26.22
C TRP A 194 2.21 -14.19 -26.00
N ARG A 195 2.99 -14.55 -24.98
CA ARG A 195 3.14 -15.93 -24.52
C ARG A 195 2.83 -16.08 -23.03
N ASP A 196 2.57 -17.32 -22.64
CA ASP A 196 2.52 -17.74 -21.25
C ASP A 196 3.93 -18.07 -20.73
N SER A 197 4.16 -17.76 -19.46
CA SER A 197 5.33 -18.17 -18.70
C SER A 197 4.90 -18.46 -17.28
N TRP A 198 5.31 -19.59 -16.71
CA TRP A 198 5.15 -19.84 -15.28
C TRP A 198 6.35 -19.26 -14.56
N ILE A 199 6.11 -18.32 -13.65
CA ILE A 199 7.15 -17.57 -12.95
C ILE A 199 6.96 -17.75 -11.45
N GLU A 200 8.04 -18.09 -10.76
CA GLU A 200 8.14 -17.96 -9.31
C GLU A 200 8.28 -16.46 -8.98
N PRO A 201 7.33 -15.84 -8.27
CA PRO A 201 7.42 -14.43 -7.95
C PRO A 201 8.64 -14.13 -7.09
N GLU A 202 9.35 -13.05 -7.39
CA GLU A 202 10.42 -12.57 -6.54
C GLU A 202 9.88 -12.26 -5.13
N SER A 203 10.62 -12.68 -4.10
CA SER A 203 10.30 -12.35 -2.71
C SER A 203 10.50 -10.86 -2.48
N TRP A 204 9.52 -10.21 -1.83
CA TRP A 204 9.70 -8.86 -1.35
C TRP A 204 10.41 -8.88 0.00
N GLU A 205 11.58 -8.25 0.05
CA GLU A 205 12.28 -7.97 1.31
C GLU A 205 11.95 -6.55 1.75
N LYS A 206 11.44 -6.42 2.98
CA LYS A 206 11.24 -5.11 3.59
C LYS A 206 12.59 -4.39 3.66
N PRO A 207 12.69 -3.13 3.21
CA PRO A 207 13.93 -2.37 3.37
C PRO A 207 14.36 -2.37 4.83
N LYS A 208 15.62 -2.73 5.10
CA LYS A 208 16.15 -2.72 6.47
C LYS A 208 16.01 -1.32 7.06
N THR A 209 15.46 -1.26 8.27
CA THR A 209 15.44 -0.05 9.09
C THR A 209 16.86 0.37 9.38
N SER A 210 17.31 1.47 8.78
CA SER A 210 18.61 2.05 9.09
C SER A 210 18.53 2.72 10.45
N SER A 211 19.13 2.14 11.49
CA SER A 211 19.46 2.87 12.71
C SER A 211 20.52 3.92 12.39
N GLY A 212 20.27 5.18 12.77
CA GLY A 212 21.31 6.22 12.69
C GLY A 212 22.41 5.98 13.73
N PRO A 213 23.57 6.64 13.62
CA PRO A 213 24.55 6.63 14.70
C PRO A 213 23.93 7.22 15.96
N ILE A 214 23.95 6.48 17.06
CA ILE A 214 23.48 6.96 18.36
C ILE A 214 24.58 7.79 19.03
N ASP A 215 24.23 8.99 19.50
CA ASP A 215 25.15 9.83 20.28
C ASP A 215 25.35 9.25 21.70
N GLU A 216 26.43 8.48 21.87
CA GLU A 216 26.80 7.87 23.14
C GLU A 216 27.10 8.89 24.25
N VAL A 217 27.66 10.05 23.91
CA VAL A 217 27.95 11.13 24.87
C VAL A 217 26.64 11.67 25.42
N ARG A 218 25.65 11.83 24.55
CA ARG A 218 24.30 12.23 24.91
C ARG A 218 23.60 11.18 25.78
N LEU A 219 23.68 9.89 25.43
CA LEU A 219 23.15 8.81 26.27
C LEU A 219 23.76 8.82 27.68
N HIS A 220 25.08 8.98 27.77
CA HIS A 220 25.77 9.04 29.05
C HIS A 220 25.29 10.23 29.90
N ARG A 221 25.09 11.39 29.27
CA ARG A 221 24.54 12.58 29.94
C ARG A 221 23.13 12.32 30.47
N ILE A 222 22.24 11.79 29.63
CA ILE A 222 20.85 11.45 30.01
C ILE A 222 20.85 10.51 31.23
N ARG A 223 21.64 9.44 31.18
CA ARG A 223 21.76 8.46 32.26
C ARG A 223 22.22 9.04 33.59
N ASN A 224 23.13 10.02 33.56
CA ASN A 224 23.69 10.60 34.78
C ASN A 224 22.84 11.72 35.37
N GLN A 225 22.05 12.41 34.55
CA GLN A 225 21.23 13.55 34.98
C GLN A 225 19.83 13.13 35.43
N LEU A 226 19.24 12.13 34.77
CA LEU A 226 17.88 11.71 35.04
C LEU A 226 17.83 10.50 35.98
N LYS A 227 16.92 10.57 36.95
CA LYS A 227 16.62 9.43 37.82
C LYS A 227 15.70 8.45 37.10
N LYS A 228 15.71 7.19 37.53
CA LYS A 228 14.74 6.21 37.07
C LYS A 228 13.39 6.43 37.74
N GLY A 229 12.36 6.54 36.91
CA GLY A 229 10.96 6.59 37.28
C GLY A 229 10.32 5.21 37.45
N GLN A 230 9.00 5.22 37.60
CA GLN A 230 8.15 4.01 37.60
C GLN A 230 7.19 3.93 36.41
N SER A 231 7.21 4.94 35.52
CA SER A 231 6.34 5.01 34.35
C SER A 231 6.64 3.89 33.36
N ILE A 232 5.59 3.50 32.63
CA ILE A 232 5.67 2.57 31.51
C ILE A 232 5.22 3.36 30.28
N TRP A 233 6.09 3.47 29.29
CA TRP A 233 5.77 4.14 28.05
C TRP A 233 5.37 3.13 26.99
N GLU A 234 4.35 3.46 26.21
CA GLU A 234 4.01 2.79 24.96
C GLU A 234 4.50 3.65 23.80
N ILE A 235 5.21 3.04 22.85
CA ILE A 235 5.71 3.72 21.65
C ILE A 235 5.28 2.91 20.41
N ASP A 236 4.62 3.57 19.48
CA ASP A 236 4.28 3.03 18.15
C ASP A 236 4.28 4.14 17.10
N THR A 237 4.33 3.72 15.83
CA THR A 237 4.19 4.58 14.66
C THR A 237 3.11 4.00 13.74
N PHE A 238 2.15 4.82 13.32
CA PHE A 238 1.08 4.41 12.40
C PHE A 238 0.67 5.56 11.49
N TYR A 239 -0.06 5.28 10.42
CA TYR A 239 -0.55 6.33 9.52
C TYR A 239 -1.58 7.21 10.21
N TYR A 240 -1.38 8.52 10.16
CA TYR A 240 -2.38 9.48 10.59
C TYR A 240 -3.57 9.45 9.62
N PRO A 241 -4.82 9.44 10.12
CA PRO A 241 -6.01 9.32 9.26
C PRO A 241 -6.23 10.54 8.35
N GLY A 242 -5.71 11.71 8.72
CA GLY A 242 -5.81 12.91 7.89
C GLY A 242 -4.76 12.94 6.77
N ALA A 243 -5.21 12.94 5.52
CA ALA A 243 -4.31 13.17 4.40
C ALA A 243 -3.82 14.63 4.37
N ILE A 244 -2.53 14.82 4.07
CA ILE A 244 -1.90 16.13 3.90
C ILE A 244 -1.48 16.29 2.44
N ALA A 245 -1.68 17.49 1.91
CA ALA A 245 -1.22 17.88 0.59
C ALA A 245 -0.29 19.09 0.71
N GLU A 246 1.00 18.91 0.43
CA GLU A 246 1.94 20.01 0.31
C GLU A 246 2.04 20.46 -1.16
N GLN A 247 2.42 19.55 -2.06
CA GLN A 247 2.40 19.69 -3.51
C GLN A 247 2.25 18.30 -4.16
N GLY A 248 1.33 18.16 -5.12
CA GLY A 248 1.09 16.90 -5.84
C GLY A 248 0.13 15.95 -5.11
N ARG A 249 0.32 14.63 -5.30
CA ARG A 249 -0.50 13.57 -4.69
C ARG A 249 -0.52 13.66 -3.16
N PRO A 250 -1.69 13.81 -2.51
CA PRO A 250 -1.80 13.83 -1.05
C PRO A 250 -1.34 12.51 -0.43
N TYR A 251 -0.84 12.59 0.80
CA TYR A 251 -0.32 11.44 1.52
C TYR A 251 -0.78 11.39 2.97
N TYR A 252 -0.75 10.18 3.55
CA TYR A 252 -1.00 9.95 4.96
C TYR A 252 0.34 9.99 5.69
N PRO A 253 0.59 10.98 6.58
CA PRO A 253 1.85 11.04 7.30
C PRO A 253 1.93 9.92 8.33
N SER A 254 3.16 9.53 8.68
CA SER A 254 3.43 8.62 9.79
C SER A 254 3.37 9.41 11.09
N LEU A 255 2.41 9.09 11.96
CA LEU A 255 2.33 9.60 13.32
C LEU A 255 3.06 8.65 14.27
N SER A 256 4.08 9.15 14.95
CA SER A 256 4.74 8.45 16.04
C SER A 256 4.29 9.03 17.38
N LEU A 257 4.02 8.17 18.35
CA LEU A 257 3.53 8.55 19.67
C LEU A 257 4.38 7.93 20.79
N ILE A 258 4.49 8.66 21.89
CA ILE A 258 4.93 8.17 23.19
C ILE A 258 3.78 8.43 24.16
N VAL A 259 3.21 7.37 24.73
CA VAL A 259 2.06 7.45 25.65
C VAL A 259 2.46 6.89 27.01
N ASP A 260 2.14 7.60 28.08
CA ASP A 260 2.24 7.04 29.43
C ASP A 260 1.10 6.05 29.67
N ARG A 261 1.44 4.79 29.97
CA ARG A 261 0.45 3.73 30.10
C ARG A 261 -0.52 3.90 31.26
N ALA A 262 -0.07 4.53 32.35
CA ALA A 262 -0.88 4.62 33.57
C ALA A 262 -1.94 5.72 33.48
N SER A 263 -1.60 6.82 32.81
CA SER A 263 -2.47 8.00 32.66
C SER A 263 -3.13 8.11 31.29
N ASP A 264 -2.71 7.30 30.31
CA ASP A 264 -3.09 7.37 28.90
C ASP A 264 -2.83 8.77 28.28
N ILE A 265 -1.90 9.54 28.87
CA ILE A 265 -1.47 10.86 28.38
C ILE A 265 -0.43 10.69 27.26
N VAL A 266 -0.62 11.42 26.17
CA VAL A 266 0.39 11.57 25.11
C VAL A 266 1.53 12.44 25.64
N LEU A 267 2.70 11.83 25.82
CA LEU A 267 3.92 12.52 26.25
C LEU A 267 4.67 13.15 25.08
N GLY A 268 4.66 12.48 23.92
CA GLY A 268 5.34 12.93 22.72
C GLY A 268 4.61 12.52 21.46
N SER A 269 4.60 13.39 20.46
CA SER A 269 4.01 13.12 19.15
C SER A 269 4.75 13.87 18.05
N TRP A 270 5.02 13.21 16.94
CA TRP A 270 5.55 13.87 15.74
C TRP A 270 5.05 13.19 14.48
N LEU A 271 4.96 13.99 13.41
CA LEU A 271 4.61 13.55 12.07
C LEU A 271 5.88 13.48 11.21
N SER A 272 5.99 12.43 10.41
CA SER A 272 6.98 12.32 9.33
C SER A 272 6.29 11.96 8.02
N ALA A 273 6.93 12.30 6.90
CA ALA A 273 6.42 11.87 5.62
C ALA A 273 6.61 10.35 5.47
N PRO A 274 5.71 9.64 4.77
CA PRO A 274 5.74 8.18 4.76
C PRO A 274 6.98 7.61 4.06
N TRP A 275 7.57 8.35 3.11
CA TRP A 275 8.82 7.97 2.45
C TRP A 275 10.07 8.17 3.32
N GLU A 276 9.97 8.90 4.43
CA GLU A 276 11.07 9.05 5.39
C GLU A 276 11.23 7.81 6.28
N GLY A 277 10.20 6.95 6.34
CA GLY A 277 10.18 5.75 7.18
C GLY A 277 10.45 6.12 8.64
N PHE A 278 11.51 5.54 9.22
CA PHE A 278 11.95 5.81 10.58
C PHE A 278 13.14 6.80 10.66
N SER A 279 13.43 7.53 9.58
CA SER A 279 14.44 8.58 9.62
C SER A 279 14.14 9.59 10.73
N GLY A 280 15.13 9.88 11.58
CA GLY A 280 14.96 10.78 12.72
C GLY A 280 14.18 10.22 13.92
N PHE A 281 13.61 9.01 13.83
CA PHE A 281 12.83 8.41 14.94
C PHE A 281 13.64 8.32 16.24
N GLN A 282 14.86 7.78 16.18
CA GLN A 282 15.75 7.67 17.33
C GLN A 282 16.10 9.03 17.93
N GLU A 283 16.33 10.05 17.09
CA GLU A 283 16.59 11.41 17.54
C GLU A 283 15.40 12.03 18.27
N GLN A 284 14.17 11.81 17.77
CA GLN A 284 12.96 12.29 18.45
C GLN A 284 12.76 11.63 19.82
N VAL A 285 13.01 10.32 19.91
CA VAL A 285 12.93 9.61 21.20
C VAL A 285 14.02 10.09 22.16
N MET A 286 15.25 10.30 21.69
CA MET A 286 16.34 10.85 22.48
C MET A 286 16.06 12.28 22.96
N ASN A 287 15.48 13.12 22.10
CA ASN A 287 15.00 14.46 22.46
C ASN A 287 13.96 14.39 23.57
N HIS A 288 12.99 13.48 23.46
CA HIS A 288 11.94 13.33 24.45
C HIS A 288 12.50 12.85 25.81
N LEU A 289 13.35 11.81 25.81
CA LEU A 289 14.01 11.31 27.01
C LEU A 289 14.81 12.40 27.72
N GLN A 290 15.61 13.19 26.99
CA GLN A 290 16.43 14.25 27.57
C GLN A 290 15.61 15.36 28.25
N ASN A 291 14.43 15.65 27.72
CA ASN A 291 13.54 16.70 28.25
C ASN A 291 12.54 16.17 29.29
N SER A 292 12.58 14.88 29.61
CA SER A 292 11.72 14.26 30.63
C SER A 292 12.25 14.51 32.04
N SER A 293 11.35 14.50 33.04
CA SER A 293 11.72 14.61 34.46
C SER A 293 12.51 13.41 34.97
N ASP A 294 12.18 12.23 34.45
CA ASP A 294 12.69 10.93 34.85
C ASP A 294 12.64 9.96 33.67
N LEU A 295 13.46 8.91 33.73
CA LEU A 295 13.48 7.85 32.73
C LEU A 295 12.34 6.85 32.99
N PRO A 296 11.67 6.33 31.96
CA PRO A 296 10.68 5.29 32.14
C PRO A 296 11.34 4.02 32.71
N ARG A 297 10.57 3.28 33.50
CA ARG A 297 10.99 1.94 33.94
C ARG A 297 11.00 0.98 32.77
N THR A 298 10.01 1.08 31.88
CA THR A 298 9.86 0.18 30.75
C THR A 298 9.25 0.90 29.56
N ILE A 299 9.78 0.65 28.37
CA ILE A 299 9.19 0.98 27.09
C ILE A 299 8.57 -0.29 26.50
N ARG A 300 7.33 -0.19 26.05
CA ARG A 300 6.60 -1.23 25.34
C ARG A 300 6.40 -0.82 23.89
N VAL A 301 6.65 -1.75 23.00
CA VAL A 301 6.47 -1.59 21.55
C VAL A 301 5.75 -2.81 21.00
N ARG A 302 5.11 -2.67 19.85
CA ARG A 302 4.45 -3.79 19.17
C ARG A 302 5.26 -4.31 17.98
N LYS A 303 5.83 -3.39 17.20
CA LYS A 303 6.54 -3.69 15.95
C LYS A 303 8.00 -4.01 16.22
N GLU A 304 8.50 -5.07 15.57
CA GLU A 304 9.90 -5.49 15.63
C GLU A 304 10.84 -4.35 15.25
N GLU A 305 10.51 -3.62 14.18
CA GLU A 305 11.37 -2.53 13.69
C GLU A 305 11.55 -1.42 14.73
N ILE A 306 10.52 -1.14 15.53
CA ILE A 306 10.60 -0.14 16.60
C ILE A 306 11.41 -0.69 17.78
N PHE A 307 11.29 -1.99 18.07
CA PHE A 307 12.13 -2.65 19.08
C PHE A 307 13.61 -2.51 18.72
N GLU A 308 13.99 -2.92 17.51
CA GLU A 308 15.38 -2.84 17.00
C GLU A 308 15.92 -1.40 17.03
N LEU A 309 15.09 -0.41 16.70
CA LEU A 309 15.49 1.01 16.75
C LEU A 309 15.68 1.53 18.18
N LEU A 310 14.96 0.99 19.16
CA LEU A 310 15.00 1.46 20.55
C LEU A 310 16.00 0.69 21.42
N GLU A 311 16.35 -0.54 21.07
CA GLU A 311 17.33 -1.35 21.79
C GLU A 311 18.66 -0.60 22.06
N PRO A 312 19.33 0.03 21.06
CA PRO A 312 20.59 0.75 21.30
C PRO A 312 20.43 2.02 22.16
N ILE A 313 19.21 2.47 22.44
CA ILE A 313 18.91 3.59 23.34
C ILE A 313 18.57 3.06 24.74
N ALA A 314 17.71 2.05 24.81
CA ALA A 314 17.17 1.51 26.05
C ALA A 314 18.24 0.81 26.90
N ASP A 315 19.11 0.02 26.26
CA ASP A 315 20.13 -0.78 26.93
C ASP A 315 21.16 0.09 27.70
N PRO A 316 21.80 1.10 27.08
CA PRO A 316 22.74 1.97 27.79
C PRO A 316 22.10 2.75 28.95
N LEU A 317 20.83 3.15 28.80
CA LEU A 317 20.03 3.86 29.81
C LEU A 317 19.46 2.91 30.88
N LYS A 318 19.60 1.59 30.69
CA LYS A 318 19.03 0.53 31.54
C LYS A 318 17.50 0.65 31.67
N ILE A 319 16.82 1.03 30.61
CA ILE A 319 15.36 1.03 30.50
C ILE A 319 14.93 -0.37 30.05
N GLY A 320 13.91 -0.95 30.66
CA GLY A 320 13.39 -2.23 30.15
C GLY A 320 12.72 -2.02 28.80
N LEU A 321 13.08 -2.79 27.77
CA LEU A 321 12.40 -2.77 26.47
C LEU A 321 11.63 -4.09 26.28
N LYS A 322 10.35 -4.00 25.90
CA LYS A 322 9.50 -5.18 25.71
C LYS A 322 8.67 -5.06 24.45
N GLN A 323 8.74 -6.06 23.60
CA GLN A 323 7.75 -6.27 22.56
C GLN A 323 6.49 -6.92 23.17
N VAL A 324 5.32 -6.41 22.81
CA VAL A 324 4.02 -6.85 23.30
C VAL A 324 3.02 -6.94 22.16
N GLU A 325 1.99 -7.79 22.30
CA GLU A 325 0.96 -7.96 21.26
C GLU A 325 0.06 -6.73 21.09
N SER A 326 -0.19 -5.98 22.18
CA SER A 326 -1.06 -4.79 22.17
C SER A 326 -0.51 -3.64 22.99
N LEU A 327 -0.82 -2.42 22.55
CA LEU A 327 -0.51 -1.15 23.22
C LEU A 327 -1.84 -0.42 23.48
N GLU A 328 -2.37 -0.53 24.70
CA GLU A 328 -3.75 -0.13 24.99
C GLU A 328 -3.92 1.41 25.02
N GLY A 329 -2.93 2.15 25.55
CA GLY A 329 -2.95 3.60 25.54
C GLY A 329 -2.88 4.13 24.11
N ILE A 330 -2.00 3.56 23.28
CA ILE A 330 -1.93 3.88 21.84
C ILE A 330 -3.25 3.57 21.13
N ARG A 331 -3.90 2.43 21.43
CA ARG A 331 -5.20 2.07 20.82
C ARG A 331 -6.29 3.09 21.15
N GLN A 332 -6.35 3.58 22.39
CA GLN A 332 -7.32 4.60 22.78
C GLN A 332 -7.07 5.92 22.05
N VAL A 333 -5.82 6.39 22.01
CA VAL A 333 -5.45 7.61 21.28
C VAL A 333 -5.80 7.46 19.79
N ARG A 334 -5.48 6.32 19.17
CA ARG A 334 -5.81 6.06 17.77
C ARG A 334 -7.32 6.07 17.52
N ALA A 335 -8.12 5.49 18.40
CA ALA A 335 -9.58 5.50 18.26
C ALA A 335 -10.17 6.93 18.33
N ALA A 336 -9.56 7.82 19.11
CA ALA A 336 -9.97 9.22 19.20
C ALA A 336 -9.59 10.06 17.96
N LEU A 337 -8.60 9.63 17.18
CA LEU A 337 -8.17 10.33 15.96
C LEU A 337 -9.08 10.09 14.74
N VAL A 338 -9.93 9.06 14.80
CA VAL A 338 -10.81 8.64 13.70
C VAL A 338 -12.26 9.15 13.90
N GLN A 339 -12.56 9.73 15.08
CA GLN A 339 -13.83 10.40 15.39
C GLN A 339 -13.83 11.84 14.88
#